data_AF-A0A0P8D5S3-F1
#
_entry.id   AF-A0A0P8D5S3-F1
#
_cell.length_a   1.000
_cell.length_b   1.000
_cell.length_c   1.000
_cell.angle_alpha   90.00
_cell.angle_beta   90.00
_cell.angle_gamma   90.00
#
_symmetry.space_group_name_H-M   'P 1'
#
loop_
_entity.id
_entity.type
_entity.pdbx_description
1 polymer ?
#
loop_
_entity_poly.entity_id
_entity_poly.type
_entity_poly.pdbx_seq_one_letter_code
_entity_poly.pdbx_strand_id
1 'polypeptide(L)'
;MSGPVLTALAGDPVLAEHYADFRAKAEAALDPALVALIRQTIAAVHAMEAAPVDDRALDAGTRACLAYARRIPFEHTAITDAEAAGLTRHLGEPGFVAFSVVAALADAECRAALVDLPGLVGV
;
A
#
# COMPACT_ATOMS: atom_id res chain seq x y z
N MET A 1 8.20 13.21 -4.86
CA MET A 1 7.62 13.99 -3.76
C MET A 1 7.64 13.12 -2.52
N SER A 2 8.14 13.62 -1.40
CA SER A 2 8.13 12.96 -0.09
C SER A 2 6.68 12.63 0.30
N GLY A 3 6.37 11.38 0.61
CA GLY A 3 5.03 11.01 1.10
C GLY A 3 4.74 11.61 2.48
N PRO A 4 3.46 11.67 2.93
CA PRO A 4 3.07 12.27 4.22
C PRO A 4 3.83 11.73 5.43
N VAL A 5 4.10 10.41 5.45
CA VAL A 5 4.91 9.78 6.52
C VAL A 5 6.36 10.27 6.48
N LEU A 6 6.96 10.42 5.29
CA LEU A 6 8.32 10.95 5.16
C LEU A 6 8.40 12.41 5.65
N THR A 7 7.35 13.20 5.43
CA THR A 7 7.23 14.56 5.99
C THR A 7 7.15 14.53 7.51
N ALA A 8 6.35 13.63 8.10
CA ALA A 8 6.26 13.48 9.55
C ALA A 8 7.59 13.06 10.18
N LEU A 9 8.46 12.37 9.43
CA LEU A 9 9.79 11.96 9.87
C LEU A 9 10.88 13.02 9.65
N ALA A 10 10.56 14.22 9.15
CA ALA A 10 11.58 15.23 8.82
C ALA A 10 12.45 15.68 10.03
N GLY A 11 11.97 15.48 11.26
CA GLY A 11 12.74 15.73 12.49
C GLY A 11 13.77 14.64 12.84
N ASP A 12 13.73 13.49 12.17
CA ASP A 12 14.68 12.38 12.31
C ASP A 12 15.14 11.89 10.93
N PRO A 13 16.23 12.47 10.39
CA PRO A 13 16.66 12.18 9.02
C PRO A 13 17.10 10.73 8.81
N VAL A 14 17.60 10.05 9.85
CA VAL A 14 18.02 8.64 9.76
C VAL A 14 16.80 7.75 9.61
N LEU A 15 15.76 7.98 10.43
CA LEU A 15 14.52 7.22 10.33
C LEU A 15 13.78 7.53 9.02
N ALA A 16 13.81 8.78 8.55
CA ALA A 16 13.28 9.15 7.25
C ALA A 16 13.97 8.39 6.08
N GLU A 17 15.31 8.27 6.12
CA GLU A 17 16.07 7.52 5.12
C GLU A 17 15.70 6.03 5.14
N HIS A 18 15.64 5.41 6.33
CA HIS A 18 15.23 4.01 6.45
C HIS A 18 13.81 3.77 5.93
N TYR A 19 12.88 4.67 6.23
CA TYR A 19 11.50 4.57 5.71
C TYR A 19 11.47 4.65 4.18
N ALA A 20 12.18 5.63 3.60
CA ALA A 20 12.24 5.81 2.16
C ALA A 20 12.86 4.59 1.45
N ASP A 21 13.96 4.05 1.98
CA ASP A 21 14.62 2.86 1.45
C ASP A 21 13.74 1.61 1.55
N PHE A 22 13.12 1.38 2.71
CA PHE A 22 12.22 0.24 2.91
C PHE A 22 11.03 0.30 1.96
N ARG A 23 10.38 1.47 1.85
CA ARG A 23 9.28 1.69 0.92
C ARG A 23 9.72 1.43 -0.53
N ALA A 24 10.83 2.01 -0.96
CA ALA A 24 11.33 1.85 -2.33
C ALA A 24 11.63 0.38 -2.67
N LYS A 25 12.25 -0.37 -1.75
CA LYS A 25 12.53 -1.79 -1.92
C LYS A 25 11.27 -2.65 -1.99
N ALA A 26 10.25 -2.33 -1.19
CA ALA A 26 8.97 -3.02 -1.23
C ALA A 26 8.24 -2.76 -2.57
N GLU A 27 8.21 -1.51 -3.03
CA GLU A 27 7.61 -1.16 -4.34
C GLU A 27 8.36 -1.80 -5.51
N ALA A 28 9.70 -1.82 -5.49
CA ALA A 28 10.53 -2.39 -6.55
C ALA A 28 10.41 -3.92 -6.69
N ALA A 29 9.87 -4.62 -5.69
CA ALA A 29 9.61 -6.05 -5.74
C ALA A 29 8.32 -6.41 -6.50
N LEU A 30 7.55 -5.41 -6.95
CA LEU A 30 6.30 -5.57 -7.69
C LEU A 30 6.37 -4.88 -9.05
N ASP A 31 5.42 -5.23 -9.92
CA ASP A 31 5.18 -4.46 -11.13
C ASP A 31 4.77 -3.02 -10.77
N PRO A 32 5.42 -1.97 -11.33
CA PRO A 32 5.10 -0.58 -11.00
C PRO A 32 3.64 -0.17 -11.29
N ALA A 33 3.01 -0.74 -12.31
CA ALA A 33 1.61 -0.50 -12.61
C ALA A 33 0.70 -1.11 -11.53
N LEU A 34 1.04 -2.30 -11.04
CA LEU A 34 0.34 -2.90 -9.89
C LEU A 34 0.49 -2.03 -8.64
N VAL A 35 1.68 -1.53 -8.33
CA VAL A 35 1.91 -0.60 -7.20
C VAL A 35 1.00 0.64 -7.33
N ALA A 36 0.94 1.25 -8.51
CA ALA A 36 0.08 2.41 -8.75
C ALA A 36 -1.40 2.09 -8.49
N LEU A 37 -1.89 0.94 -9.00
CA LEU A 37 -3.27 0.50 -8.80
C LEU A 37 -3.60 0.21 -7.32
N ILE A 38 -2.68 -0.39 -6.56
CA ILE A 38 -2.84 -0.64 -5.12
C ILE A 38 -3.00 0.70 -4.38
N ARG A 39 -2.09 1.65 -4.62
CA ARG A 39 -2.13 2.95 -3.95
C ARG A 39 -3.40 3.72 -4.29
N GLN A 40 -3.81 3.72 -5.56
CA GLN A 40 -5.07 4.32 -6.01
C GLN A 40 -6.29 3.66 -5.36
N THR A 41 -6.29 2.33 -5.28
CA THR A 41 -7.38 1.55 -4.68
C THR A 41 -7.55 1.86 -3.20
N ILE A 42 -6.44 1.95 -2.45
CA ILE A 42 -6.48 2.24 -1.02
C ILE A 42 -6.83 3.71 -0.76
N ALA A 43 -6.31 4.64 -1.56
CA ALA A 43 -6.71 6.04 -1.49
C ALA A 43 -8.22 6.24 -1.71
N ALA A 44 -8.82 5.48 -2.62
CA ALA A 44 -10.27 5.49 -2.84
C ALA A 44 -11.06 4.96 -1.62
N VAL A 45 -10.55 3.94 -0.90
CA VAL A 45 -11.16 3.45 0.35
C VAL A 45 -11.16 4.54 1.45
N HIS A 46 -10.13 5.38 1.47
CA HIS A 46 -10.04 6.54 2.36
C HIS A 46 -10.79 7.78 1.86
N ALA A 47 -11.58 7.66 0.78
CA ALA A 47 -12.30 8.77 0.15
C ALA A 47 -11.40 9.96 -0.24
N MET A 48 -10.12 9.70 -0.52
CA MET A 48 -9.24 10.70 -1.11
C MET A 48 -9.61 10.89 -2.59
N GLU A 49 -9.32 12.06 -3.16
CA GLU A 49 -9.53 12.34 -4.59
C GLU A 49 -8.62 11.44 -5.45
N ALA A 50 -9.05 10.21 -5.66
CA ALA A 50 -8.43 9.22 -6.51
C ALA A 50 -9.39 8.89 -7.65
N ALA A 51 -8.88 8.83 -8.88
CA ALA A 51 -9.66 8.34 -9.99
C ALA A 51 -10.16 6.90 -9.68
N PRO A 52 -11.34 6.50 -10.14
CA PRO A 52 -11.75 5.11 -10.04
C PRO A 52 -10.79 4.23 -10.87
N VAL A 53 -10.49 3.04 -10.36
CA VAL A 53 -9.76 2.02 -11.13
C VAL A 53 -10.73 1.39 -12.13
N ASP A 54 -10.43 1.47 -13.43
CA ASP A 54 -11.11 0.67 -14.44
C ASP A 54 -10.52 -0.75 -14.44
N ASP A 55 -11.28 -1.72 -13.93
CA ASP A 55 -10.82 -3.09 -13.77
C ASP A 55 -11.20 -4.03 -14.92
N ARG A 56 -11.89 -3.50 -15.95
CA ARG A 56 -12.40 -4.30 -17.08
C ARG A 56 -11.30 -4.92 -17.92
N ALA A 57 -10.18 -4.21 -18.08
CA ALA A 57 -9.05 -4.66 -18.87
C ALA A 57 -8.01 -5.46 -18.06
N LEU A 58 -8.15 -5.54 -16.73
CA LEU A 58 -7.19 -6.21 -15.86
C LEU A 58 -7.32 -7.73 -15.96
N ASP A 59 -6.25 -8.46 -15.69
CA ASP A 59 -6.35 -9.92 -15.53
C ASP A 59 -7.00 -10.29 -14.19
N ALA A 60 -7.35 -11.57 -14.04
CA ALA A 60 -8.04 -12.06 -12.84
C ALA A 60 -7.18 -11.98 -11.57
N GLY A 61 -5.87 -12.17 -11.68
CA GLY A 61 -4.93 -12.08 -10.56
C GLY A 61 -4.77 -10.65 -10.09
N THR A 62 -4.62 -9.70 -11.02
CA THR A 62 -4.59 -8.28 -10.69
C THR A 62 -5.89 -7.83 -10.02
N ARG A 63 -7.06 -8.22 -10.54
CA ARG A 63 -8.35 -7.93 -9.89
C ARG A 63 -8.44 -8.50 -8.48
N ALA A 64 -7.94 -9.71 -8.25
CA ALA A 64 -7.90 -10.32 -6.91
C ALA A 64 -7.00 -9.51 -5.97
N CYS A 65 -5.84 -9.03 -6.45
CA CYS A 65 -4.97 -8.15 -5.67
C CYS A 65 -5.68 -6.86 -5.26
N LEU A 66 -6.43 -6.24 -6.17
CA LEU A 66 -7.18 -5.01 -5.86
C LEU A 66 -8.35 -5.27 -4.90
N ALA A 67 -9.06 -6.39 -5.06
CA ALA A 67 -10.10 -6.78 -4.11
C ALA A 67 -9.54 -7.00 -2.70
N TYR A 68 -8.38 -7.65 -2.60
CA TYR A 68 -7.66 -7.82 -1.34
C TYR A 68 -7.20 -6.47 -0.76
N ALA A 69 -6.60 -5.60 -1.57
CA ALA A 69 -6.11 -4.28 -1.16
C ALA A 69 -7.23 -3.38 -0.60
N ARG A 70 -8.45 -3.44 -1.17
CA ARG A 70 -9.61 -2.69 -0.66
C ARG A 70 -9.96 -3.03 0.78
N ARG A 71 -9.66 -4.25 1.21
CA ARG A 71 -10.03 -4.79 2.52
C ARG A 71 -8.96 -4.51 3.58
N ILE A 72 -7.72 -4.18 3.19
CA ILE A 72 -6.62 -3.91 4.13
C ILE A 72 -6.98 -2.84 5.18
N PRO A 73 -7.51 -1.64 4.81
CA PRO A 73 -7.73 -0.57 5.80
C PRO A 73 -8.70 -0.93 6.94
N PHE A 74 -9.83 -1.59 6.63
CA PHE A 74 -10.96 -1.73 7.58
C PHE A 74 -11.50 -3.15 7.75
N GLU A 75 -11.06 -4.10 6.92
CA GLU A 75 -11.58 -5.47 6.87
C GLU A 75 -10.47 -6.53 6.89
N HIS A 76 -9.23 -6.17 7.28
CA HIS A 76 -8.07 -7.07 7.22
C HIS A 76 -8.26 -8.35 8.03
N THR A 77 -9.06 -8.32 9.10
CA THR A 77 -9.37 -9.50 9.93
C THR A 77 -10.31 -10.49 9.26
N ALA A 78 -11.02 -10.07 8.22
CA ALA A 78 -11.94 -10.92 7.47
C ALA A 78 -11.29 -11.52 6.21
N ILE A 79 -10.02 -11.25 5.97
CA ILE A 79 -9.24 -11.83 4.88
C ILE A 79 -8.87 -13.27 5.24
N THR A 80 -9.07 -14.19 4.30
CA THR A 80 -8.87 -15.63 4.53
C THR A 80 -7.55 -16.15 3.94
N ASP A 81 -7.06 -17.26 4.47
CA ASP A 81 -5.90 -17.98 3.92
C ASP A 81 -6.12 -18.42 2.47
N ALA A 82 -7.37 -18.72 2.09
CA ALA A 82 -7.71 -19.08 0.71
C ALA A 82 -7.53 -17.92 -0.26
N GLU A 83 -7.89 -16.70 0.16
CA GLU A 83 -7.65 -15.47 -0.61
C GLU A 83 -6.15 -15.18 -0.70
N ALA A 84 -5.42 -15.26 0.41
CA ALA A 84 -3.97 -15.09 0.45
C ALA A 84 -3.26 -16.09 -0.48
N ALA A 85 -3.63 -17.38 -0.41
CA ALA A 85 -3.08 -18.42 -1.29
C ALA A 85 -3.41 -18.16 -2.78
N GLY A 86 -4.52 -17.49 -3.07
CA GLY A 86 -4.86 -17.03 -4.42
C GLY A 86 -3.87 -15.99 -4.95
N LEU A 87 -3.55 -14.99 -4.14
CA LEU A 87 -2.55 -13.97 -4.47
C LEU A 87 -1.15 -14.57 -4.56
N THR A 88 -0.76 -15.46 -3.63
CA THR A 88 0.53 -16.16 -3.66
C THR A 88 0.71 -16.95 -4.96
N ARG A 89 -0.34 -17.61 -5.46
CA ARG A 89 -0.28 -18.31 -6.76
C ARG A 89 -0.06 -17.36 -7.95
N HIS A 90 -0.52 -16.12 -7.85
CA HIS A 90 -0.38 -15.12 -8.91
C HIS A 90 0.95 -14.37 -8.85
N LEU A 91 1.38 -13.94 -7.65
CA LEU A 91 2.53 -13.08 -7.42
C LEU A 91 3.80 -13.84 -7.02
N GLY A 92 3.67 -15.11 -6.62
CA GLY A 92 4.68 -15.83 -5.85
C GLY A 92 4.72 -15.36 -4.39
N GLU A 93 5.35 -16.17 -3.52
CA GLU A 93 5.51 -15.85 -2.09
C GLU A 93 6.17 -14.48 -1.86
N PRO A 94 7.31 -14.14 -2.52
CA PRO A 94 7.96 -12.86 -2.28
C PRO A 94 7.11 -11.68 -2.76
N GLY A 95 6.40 -11.85 -3.87
CA GLY A 95 5.49 -10.84 -4.41
C GLY A 95 4.29 -10.61 -3.50
N PHE A 96 3.72 -11.67 -2.90
CA PHE A 96 2.64 -11.53 -1.93
C PHE A 96 3.06 -10.78 -0.66
N VAL A 97 4.28 -11.05 -0.16
CA VAL A 97 4.84 -10.31 0.98
C VAL A 97 5.04 -8.84 0.62
N ALA A 98 5.65 -8.55 -0.53
CA ALA A 98 5.84 -7.17 -1.01
C ALA A 98 4.49 -6.44 -1.20
N PHE A 99 3.50 -7.12 -1.78
CA PHE A 99 2.12 -6.63 -1.92
C PHE A 99 1.53 -6.24 -0.56
N SER A 100 1.68 -7.11 0.44
CA SER A 100 1.13 -6.87 1.79
C SER A 100 1.79 -5.65 2.45
N VAL A 101 3.10 -5.49 2.30
CA VAL A 101 3.83 -4.31 2.79
C VAL A 101 3.38 -3.04 2.06
N VAL A 102 3.34 -3.05 0.73
CA VAL A 102 2.92 -1.88 -0.07
C VAL A 102 1.50 -1.46 0.27
N ALA A 103 0.58 -2.41 0.43
CA ALA A 103 -0.79 -2.12 0.81
C ALA A 103 -0.89 -1.50 2.22
N ALA A 104 -0.17 -2.05 3.21
CA ALA A 104 -0.14 -1.49 4.55
C ALA A 104 0.48 -0.09 4.59
N LEU A 105 1.57 0.15 3.85
CA LEU A 105 2.18 1.48 3.74
C LEU A 105 1.24 2.48 3.06
N ALA A 106 0.55 2.08 2.00
CA ALA A 106 -0.42 2.95 1.34
C ALA A 106 -1.57 3.34 2.29
N ASP A 107 -2.06 2.41 3.12
CA ASP A 107 -3.07 2.68 4.14
C ASP A 107 -2.57 3.69 5.19
N ALA A 108 -1.38 3.43 5.76
CA ALA A 108 -0.75 4.32 6.72
C ALA A 108 -0.49 5.72 6.15
N GLU A 109 -0.06 5.82 4.89
CA GLU A 109 0.20 7.09 4.22
C GLU A 109 -1.08 7.87 3.94
N CYS A 110 -2.19 7.20 3.58
CA CYS A 110 -3.50 7.84 3.45
C CYS A 110 -3.96 8.41 4.79
N ARG A 111 -3.84 7.62 5.87
CA ARG A 111 -4.14 8.09 7.23
C ARG A 111 -3.30 9.29 7.62
N ALA A 112 -1.99 9.23 7.37
CA ALA A 112 -1.09 10.33 7.66
C ALA A 112 -1.45 11.61 6.88
N ALA A 113 -1.87 11.49 5.61
CA ALA A 113 -2.35 12.61 4.82
C ALA A 113 -3.64 13.23 5.39
N LEU A 114 -4.62 12.39 5.73
CA LEU A 114 -5.95 12.84 6.19
C LEU A 114 -5.91 13.62 7.50
N VAL A 115 -4.95 13.30 8.37
CA VAL A 115 -4.83 13.94 9.69
C VAL A 115 -3.74 15.01 9.75
N ASP A 116 -3.08 15.29 8.62
CA ASP A 116 -1.87 16.12 8.55
C ASP A 116 -0.87 15.73 9.65
N LEU A 117 -0.45 14.46 9.62
CA LEU A 117 0.28 13.80 10.70
C LEU A 117 1.42 14.70 11.23
N PRO A 118 1.35 15.15 12.50
CA PRO A 118 2.41 15.95 13.08
C PRO A 118 3.72 15.16 13.15
N GLY A 119 4.84 15.88 13.31
CA GLY A 119 6.17 15.28 13.35
C GLY A 119 6.28 14.13 14.36
N LEU A 120 6.76 12.98 13.90
CA LEU A 120 7.09 11.80 14.72
C LEU A 120 8.53 11.93 15.21
N VAL A 121 8.76 12.83 16.17
CA VAL A 121 10.06 12.97 16.83
C VAL A 121 10.07 12.03 18.02
N GLY A 122 11.06 11.11 18.08
CA GLY A 122 11.20 10.02 19.06
C GLY A 122 10.36 10.17 20.33
N VAL A 123 9.20 9.50 20.33
CA VAL A 123 8.36 9.26 21.51
C VAL A 123 9.06 8.33 22.49
#